data_AF-A0A560W7F1-F1
#
_entry.id   AF-A0A560W7F1-F1
#
_cell.length_a   1.000
_cell.length_b   1.000
_cell.length_c   1.000
_cell.angle_alpha   90.00
_cell.angle_beta   90.00
_cell.angle_gamma   90.00
#
_symmetry.space_group_name_H-M   'P 1'
#
loop_
_entity.id
_entity.type
_entity.pdbx_description
1 polymer ?
#
loop_
_entity_poly.entity_id
_entity_poly.type
_entity_poly.pdbx_seq_one_letter_code
_entity_poly.pdbx_strand_id
1 'polypeptide(L)'
;MTSSGKKRLIGMTGSIAGAALLACTGLAQSAAAAAGEPEWVVSSFYTEAGFKGTEMLANLDSEGCQDLSAPANSVINMNDSRKGIVYYYQPDCQGPSVRLDDLRTVTLSASPILSYQVFQLS
;
A
#
# COMPACT_ATOMS: atom_id res chain seq x y z
N MET A 1 60.14 -47.86 35.34
CA MET A 1 59.66 -47.50 36.69
C MET A 1 59.91 -46.01 36.89
N THR A 2 58.98 -45.35 37.61
CA THR A 2 58.80 -43.90 37.86
C THR A 2 58.19 -43.12 36.69
N SER A 3 57.23 -42.21 36.86
CA SER A 3 56.28 -41.95 37.95
C SER A 3 55.18 -41.02 37.39
N SER A 4 53.98 -41.16 37.94
CA SER A 4 52.74 -40.41 37.73
C SER A 4 52.86 -38.88 37.71
N GLY A 5 51.90 -38.20 37.07
CA GLY A 5 51.76 -36.74 37.23
C GLY A 5 50.59 -36.09 36.50
N LYS A 6 49.36 -36.37 36.94
CA LYS A 6 48.11 -35.69 36.58
C LYS A 6 48.15 -34.21 37.00
N LYS A 7 47.73 -33.27 36.14
CA LYS A 7 46.91 -32.09 36.51
C LYS A 7 46.53 -31.24 35.29
N ARG A 8 45.24 -30.88 35.28
CA ARG A 8 44.57 -29.98 34.35
C ARG A 8 44.94 -28.52 34.64
N LEU A 9 44.58 -27.69 33.67
CA LEU A 9 43.83 -26.43 33.80
C LEU A 9 44.61 -25.13 33.50
N ILE A 10 44.25 -24.56 32.34
CA ILE A 10 43.95 -23.14 32.05
C ILE A 10 45.05 -22.10 32.27
N GLY A 11 45.35 -21.38 31.19
CA GLY A 11 45.37 -19.92 31.26
C GLY A 11 46.35 -19.23 30.31
N MET A 12 45.79 -18.28 29.55
CA MET A 12 46.44 -17.09 29.00
C MET A 12 47.34 -17.33 27.78
N THR A 13 47.38 -16.49 26.75
CA THR A 13 46.73 -15.23 26.37
C THR A 13 47.20 -14.99 24.93
N GLY A 14 46.33 -14.51 24.05
CA GLY A 14 46.72 -14.20 22.68
C GLY A 14 45.60 -13.52 21.93
N SER A 15 45.34 -12.26 22.28
CA SER A 15 44.49 -11.36 21.53
C SER A 15 45.06 -11.17 20.13
N ILE A 16 44.33 -11.57 19.10
CA ILE A 16 44.53 -11.05 17.75
C ILE A 16 43.23 -10.38 17.36
N ALA A 17 43.26 -9.05 17.43
CA ALA A 17 42.24 -8.18 16.87
C ALA A 17 42.15 -8.46 15.36
N GLY A 18 41.02 -8.99 14.93
CA GLY A 18 40.66 -9.16 13.53
C GLY A 18 39.27 -8.57 13.33
N ALA A 19 39.21 -7.40 12.71
CA ALA A 19 37.98 -6.71 12.38
C ALA A 19 37.12 -7.58 11.45
N ALA A 20 35.96 -8.00 11.93
CA ALA A 20 34.86 -8.46 11.10
C ALA A 20 33.71 -7.48 11.29
N LEU A 21 33.57 -6.55 10.35
CA LEU A 21 32.40 -5.69 10.21
C LEU A 21 31.19 -6.59 9.91
N LEU A 22 30.48 -7.00 10.95
CA LEU A 22 29.16 -7.60 10.84
C LEU A 22 28.16 -6.49 10.50
N ALA A 23 28.05 -6.19 9.20
CA ALA A 23 26.88 -5.56 8.63
C ALA A 23 25.71 -6.57 8.67
N CYS A 24 25.19 -6.84 9.87
CA CYS A 24 23.92 -7.54 10.04
C CYS A 24 22.81 -6.52 9.77
N THR A 25 22.43 -6.47 8.50
CA THR A 25 21.08 -6.18 7.99
C THR A 25 20.09 -5.78 9.06
N GLY A 26 19.83 -4.48 9.15
CA GLY A 26 18.69 -3.96 9.89
C GLY A 26 17.46 -4.71 9.42
N LEU A 27 16.76 -5.35 10.37
CA LEU A 27 15.38 -5.70 10.15
C LEU A 27 14.65 -4.36 9.97
N ALA A 28 14.51 -3.93 8.71
CA ALA A 28 13.40 -3.08 8.31
C ALA A 28 12.14 -3.91 8.57
N GLN A 29 11.73 -3.89 9.84
CA GLN A 29 10.45 -4.42 10.26
C GLN A 29 9.44 -3.55 9.52
N SER A 30 8.87 -4.08 8.45
CA SER A 30 7.79 -3.45 7.71
C SER A 30 6.75 -3.04 8.74
N ALA A 31 6.71 -1.75 9.05
CA ALA A 31 5.61 -1.13 9.74
C ALA A 31 4.42 -1.24 8.78
N ALA A 32 3.75 -2.39 8.81
CA ALA A 32 2.35 -2.46 8.44
C ALA A 32 1.64 -1.60 9.49
N ALA A 33 1.62 -0.30 9.24
CA ALA A 33 0.79 0.64 9.96
C ALA A 33 -0.61 0.04 9.99
N ALA A 34 -1.18 0.00 11.19
CA ALA A 34 -2.55 -0.38 11.42
C ALA A 34 -3.46 0.46 10.52
N ALA A 35 -3.90 -0.10 9.40
CA ALA A 35 -5.10 0.37 8.76
C ALA A 35 -6.23 -0.19 9.62
N GLY A 36 -6.91 0.69 10.35
CA GLY A 36 -8.23 0.36 10.89
C GLY A 36 -9.06 -0.26 9.77
N GLU A 37 -9.95 -1.19 10.13
CA GLU A 37 -10.90 -1.77 9.18
C GLU A 37 -11.47 -0.64 8.31
N PRO A 38 -11.38 -0.72 6.97
CA PRO A 38 -11.83 0.37 6.13
C PRO A 38 -13.31 0.58 6.42
N GLU A 39 -13.67 1.81 6.83
CA GLU A 39 -15.03 2.31 6.70
C GLU A 39 -15.38 2.18 5.21
N TRP A 40 -15.99 1.05 4.85
CA TRP A 40 -16.74 0.77 3.63
C TRP A 40 -16.21 1.57 2.43
N VAL A 41 -15.02 1.18 1.92
CA VAL A 41 -14.45 1.77 0.71
C VAL A 41 -15.46 1.64 -0.43
N VAL A 42 -16.00 2.78 -0.87
CA VAL A 42 -16.95 2.89 -1.97
C VAL A 42 -16.25 2.76 -3.32
N SER A 43 -14.96 3.05 -3.39
CA SER A 43 -14.20 2.82 -4.62
C SER A 43 -12.73 2.51 -4.38
N SER A 44 -12.27 1.40 -4.98
CA SER A 44 -10.85 1.06 -5.12
C SER A 44 -10.38 1.29 -6.55
N PHE A 45 -9.30 2.02 -6.72
CA PHE A 45 -8.67 2.32 -8.00
C PHE A 45 -7.38 1.54 -8.15
N TYR A 46 -7.11 1.03 -9.35
CA TYR A 46 -5.93 0.22 -9.64
C TYR A 46 -5.16 0.80 -10.82
N THR A 47 -3.83 0.91 -10.68
CA THR A 47 -2.96 1.49 -11.73
C THR A 47 -2.92 0.65 -13.01
N GLU A 48 -3.25 -0.64 -12.95
CA GLU A 48 -3.30 -1.51 -14.12
C GLU A 48 -4.74 -1.96 -14.42
N ALA A 49 -4.95 -2.45 -15.65
CA ALA A 49 -6.19 -3.09 -16.05
C ALA A 49 -6.41 -4.42 -15.31
N GLY A 50 -7.67 -4.80 -15.10
CA GLY A 50 -8.01 -6.07 -14.46
C GLY A 50 -7.69 -6.14 -12.96
N PHE A 51 -7.76 -5.01 -12.26
CA PHE A 51 -7.63 -4.89 -10.80
C PHE A 51 -6.25 -5.31 -10.27
N LYS A 52 -5.19 -4.85 -10.95
CA LYS A 52 -3.79 -5.16 -10.66
C LYS A 52 -2.96 -3.90 -10.44
N GLY A 53 -1.74 -4.08 -9.95
CA GLY A 53 -0.82 -2.99 -9.67
C GLY A 53 -1.09 -2.35 -8.31
N THR A 54 -0.82 -1.06 -8.18
CA THR A 54 -1.03 -0.31 -6.93
C THR A 54 -2.51 0.02 -6.76
N GLU A 55 -3.04 -0.29 -5.58
CA GLU A 55 -4.39 0.11 -5.16
C GLU A 55 -4.37 1.50 -4.51
N MET A 56 -5.33 2.34 -4.87
CA MET A 56 -5.61 3.63 -4.26
C MET A 56 -7.07 3.63 -3.82
N LEU A 57 -7.34 3.95 -2.56
CA LEU A 57 -8.69 3.98 -2.02
C LEU A 57 -9.28 5.39 -2.19
N ALA A 58 -10.54 5.46 -2.60
CA ALA A 58 -11.28 6.71 -2.56
C ALA A 58 -11.42 7.18 -1.11
N ASN A 59 -11.01 8.41 -0.83
CA ASN A 59 -11.29 9.06 0.45
C ASN A 59 -12.71 9.61 0.40
N LEU A 60 -13.59 9.09 1.24
CA LEU A 60 -15.01 9.44 1.23
C LEU A 60 -15.36 10.52 2.25
N ASP A 61 -14.46 10.83 3.17
CA ASP A 61 -14.71 11.79 4.25
C ASP A 61 -14.60 13.22 3.76
N SER A 62 -13.89 13.43 2.64
CA SER A 62 -13.81 14.71 1.96
C SER A 62 -14.75 14.73 0.75
N GLU A 63 -15.87 15.43 0.91
CA GLU A 63 -16.70 15.81 -0.24
C GLU A 63 -15.91 16.72 -1.20
N GLY A 64 -16.31 16.70 -2.47
CA GLY A 64 -15.67 17.50 -3.51
C GLY A 64 -14.67 16.70 -4.34
N CYS A 65 -13.90 17.43 -5.14
CA CYS A 65 -12.98 16.85 -6.11
C CYS A 65 -11.68 16.40 -5.45
N GLN A 66 -11.19 15.23 -5.86
CA GLN A 66 -9.93 14.68 -5.43
C GLN A 66 -9.17 14.09 -6.62
N ASP A 67 -7.90 14.47 -6.75
CA ASP A 67 -6.99 13.86 -7.71
C ASP A 67 -6.44 12.54 -7.16
N LEU A 68 -6.27 11.58 -8.06
CA LEU A 68 -5.57 10.34 -7.75
C LEU A 68 -4.05 10.60 -7.72
N SER A 69 -3.36 9.94 -6.81
CA SER A 69 -1.89 10.01 -6.73
C SER A 69 -1.20 9.36 -7.94
N ALA A 70 -1.91 8.50 -8.68
CA ALA A 70 -1.48 7.92 -9.95
C ALA A 70 -2.68 7.66 -10.88
N PRO A 71 -2.47 7.58 -12.21
CA PRO A 71 -3.52 7.21 -13.15
C PRO A 71 -4.07 5.79 -12.90
N ALA A 72 -5.39 5.64 -12.86
CA ALA A 72 -6.06 4.35 -12.64
C ALA A 72 -6.66 3.78 -13.92
N ASN A 73 -6.35 2.50 -14.23
CA ASN A 73 -6.83 1.79 -15.41
C ASN A 73 -7.94 0.77 -15.10
N SER A 74 -8.23 0.53 -13.82
CA SER A 74 -9.45 -0.17 -13.42
C SER A 74 -9.97 0.34 -12.08
N VAL A 75 -11.27 0.21 -11.87
CA VAL A 75 -11.95 0.65 -10.65
C VAL A 75 -12.96 -0.40 -10.22
N ILE A 76 -13.03 -0.63 -8.91
CA ILE A 76 -14.10 -1.38 -8.26
C ILE A 76 -14.91 -0.36 -7.47
N ASN A 77 -16.14 -0.11 -7.92
CA ASN A 77 -17.09 0.70 -7.17
C ASN A 77 -17.97 -0.22 -6.31
N MET A 78 -17.86 -0.09 -5.00
CA MET A 78 -18.78 -0.69 -4.04
C MET A 78 -19.87 0.34 -3.75
N ASN A 79 -21.11 0.01 -4.05
CA ASN A 79 -22.24 0.91 -3.86
C ASN A 79 -22.39 1.27 -2.38
N ASP A 80 -22.43 2.57 -2.07
CA ASP A 80 -22.88 3.09 -0.79
C ASP A 80 -24.15 3.88 -0.99
N SER A 81 -25.15 3.61 -0.15
CA SER A 81 -26.47 4.20 -0.30
C SER A 81 -26.55 5.68 0.12
N ARG A 82 -25.46 6.26 0.64
CA ARG A 82 -25.39 7.62 1.17
C ARG A 82 -24.42 8.51 0.40
N LYS A 83 -23.42 7.94 -0.27
CA LYS A 83 -22.40 8.69 -1.03
C LYS A 83 -22.32 8.22 -2.48
N GLY A 84 -22.28 9.17 -3.40
CA GLY A 84 -22.04 8.94 -4.82
C GLY A 84 -20.64 9.36 -5.22
N ILE A 85 -20.10 8.70 -6.25
CA ILE A 85 -18.80 9.03 -6.85
C ILE A 85 -18.96 9.22 -8.36
N VAL A 86 -18.41 10.32 -8.87
CA VAL A 86 -18.18 10.56 -10.30
C VAL A 86 -16.68 10.48 -10.57
N TYR A 87 -16.29 9.80 -11.64
CA TYR A 87 -14.88 9.67 -12.04
C TYR A 87 -14.60 10.47 -13.29
N TYR A 88 -13.38 11.00 -13.41
CA TYR A 88 -12.96 11.88 -14.49
C TYR A 88 -11.65 11.40 -15.10
N TYR A 89 -11.55 11.54 -16.43
CA TYR A 89 -10.35 11.21 -17.20
C TYR A 89 -9.32 12.36 -17.24
N GLN A 90 -9.60 13.47 -16.57
CA GLN A 90 -8.71 14.62 -16.41
C GLN A 90 -8.55 14.95 -14.91
N PRO A 91 -7.45 15.60 -14.52
CA PRO A 91 -7.30 16.12 -13.16
C PRO A 91 -8.34 17.22 -12.87
N ASP A 92 -8.46 17.59 -11.59
CA ASP A 92 -9.32 18.67 -11.10
C ASP A 92 -10.83 18.48 -11.43
N CYS A 93 -11.25 17.23 -11.64
CA CYS A 93 -12.63 16.85 -12.01
C CYS A 93 -13.17 17.59 -13.24
N GLN A 94 -12.31 17.77 -14.24
CA GLN A 94 -12.64 18.43 -15.49
C GLN A 94 -13.03 17.44 -16.60
N GLY A 95 -13.77 17.95 -17.58
CA GLY A 95 -14.01 17.24 -18.83
C GLY A 95 -14.94 16.02 -18.71
N PRO A 96 -14.73 14.98 -19.54
CA PRO A 96 -15.62 13.84 -19.61
C PRO A 96 -15.60 13.04 -18.30
N SER A 97 -16.79 12.68 -17.83
CA SER A 97 -16.98 11.96 -16.59
C SER A 97 -17.81 10.71 -16.77
N VAL A 98 -17.65 9.77 -15.85
CA VAL A 98 -18.48 8.56 -15.76
C VAL A 98 -18.98 8.42 -14.33
N ARG A 99 -20.27 8.12 -14.20
CA ARG A 99 -20.91 7.86 -12.91
C ARG A 99 -21.27 6.38 -12.86
N LEU A 100 -20.85 5.71 -11.78
CA LEU A 100 -21.19 4.31 -11.53
C LEU A 100 -22.22 4.29 -10.39
N ASP A 101 -23.51 4.28 -10.76
CA ASP A 101 -24.62 4.29 -9.79
C ASP A 101 -24.86 2.96 -9.07
N ASP A 102 -24.11 1.91 -9.45
CA ASP A 102 -24.25 0.55 -8.90
C ASP A 102 -22.89 -0.06 -8.58
N LEU A 103 -22.95 -1.20 -7.86
CA LEU A 103 -21.81 -2.11 -7.66
C LEU A 103 -21.29 -2.56 -9.03
N ARG A 104 -20.20 -1.93 -9.47
CA ARG A 104 -19.64 -2.15 -10.80
C ARG A 104 -18.14 -2.20 -10.74
N THR A 105 -17.59 -3.16 -11.47
CA THR A 105 -16.18 -3.22 -11.77
C THR A 105 -15.99 -2.79 -13.22
N VAL A 106 -15.07 -1.86 -13.44
CA VAL A 106 -14.80 -1.32 -14.78
C VAL A 106 -13.31 -1.42 -15.07
N THR A 107 -12.99 -2.07 -16.18
CA THR A 107 -11.65 -1.99 -16.78
C THR A 107 -11.69 -0.94 -17.87
N LEU A 108 -10.83 0.07 -17.76
CA LEU A 108 -10.74 1.18 -18.69
C LEU A 108 -9.69 0.83 -19.74
N SER A 109 -10.13 0.59 -20.97
CA SER A 109 -9.27 0.16 -22.06
C SER A 109 -8.67 1.30 -22.89
N ALA A 110 -9.11 2.55 -22.68
CA ALA A 110 -8.74 3.67 -23.54
C ALA A 110 -8.28 4.95 -22.82
N SER A 111 -8.67 5.20 -21.57
CA SER A 111 -8.28 6.41 -20.83
C SER A 111 -8.28 6.13 -19.33
N PRO A 112 -7.19 6.44 -18.61
CA PRO A 112 -7.15 6.24 -17.17
C PRO A 112 -7.98 7.30 -16.45
N ILE A 113 -8.57 6.93 -15.30
CA ILE A 113 -9.14 7.90 -14.36
C ILE A 113 -7.97 8.65 -13.71
N LEU A 114 -8.10 9.97 -13.60
CA LEU A 114 -7.11 10.84 -12.97
C LEU A 114 -7.67 11.53 -11.73
N SER A 115 -8.98 11.75 -11.65
CA SER A 115 -9.63 12.36 -10.49
C SER A 115 -11.03 11.81 -10.28
N TYR A 116 -11.58 12.02 -9.09
CA TYR A 116 -12.92 11.61 -8.70
C TYR A 116 -13.57 12.67 -7.81
N GLN A 117 -14.90 12.77 -7.86
CA GLN A 117 -15.68 13.67 -7.02
C GLN A 117 -16.64 12.88 -6.15
N VAL A 118 -16.60 13.15 -4.85
CA VAL A 118 -17.51 12.56 -3.85
C VAL A 118 -18.61 13.55 -3.49
N PHE A 119 -19.85 13.07 -3.41
CA PHE A 119 -21.03 13.87 -3.05
C PHE A 119 -22.03 13.03 -2.25
N GLN A 120 -22.85 13.67 -1.43
CA GLN A 120 -23.93 13.00 -0.69
C GLN A 120 -25.13 12.69 -1.61
N LEU A 121 -25.71 11.51 -1.44
CA LEU A 121 -26.99 11.12 -2.05
C LEU A 121 -28.12 11.57 -1.10
N SER A 122 -29.03 12.40 -1.63
CA SER A 122 -30.16 12.99 -0.90
C SER A 122 -31.39 12.08 -0.87
#